data_AF-A2Q3M0-F1
#
_entry.id   AF-A2Q3M0-F1
#
_cell.length_a   1.000
_cell.length_b   1.000
_cell.length_c   1.000
_cell.angle_alpha   90.00
_cell.angle_beta   90.00
_cell.angle_gamma   90.00
#
_symmetry.space_group_name_H-M   'P 1'
#
loop_
_entity.id
_entity.type
_entity.pdbx_description
1 polymer ?
#
loop_
_entity_poly.entity_id
_entity_poly.type
_entity_poly.pdbx_seq_one_letter_code
_entity_poly.pdbx_strand_id
1 'polypeptide(L)'
;MEKASVVSSGENELLWKSEPQTESIISVTLSRAVTSLLTARPNKLHDSISRLSSSHSPSPTASLHDSLRFFHTYVTDAVNHNRSFDQLLLPIIHSSLKCKDSKHSGQAIILLNWLFQDELLFIPVAEALASIITRNHDRYLSFGWCLLLRSIVDYESSVHQSLLSGIRDRYSDLLKILSTCLHDLAEIVSKERYSR
;
A
#
# COMPACT_ATOMS: atom_id res chain seq x y z
N MET A 1 -52.63 -4.96 52.53
CA MET A 1 -52.89 -5.65 51.25
C MET A 1 -51.98 -4.99 50.23
N GLU A 2 -50.73 -5.47 50.09
CA GLU A 2 -50.35 -6.62 49.24
C GLU A 2 -50.68 -6.31 47.77
N LYS A 3 -49.71 -6.15 46.86
CA LYS A 3 -48.75 -7.18 46.45
C LYS A 3 -47.52 -6.62 45.73
N ALA A 4 -46.42 -7.35 45.86
CA ALA A 4 -45.10 -7.13 45.27
C ALA A 4 -45.01 -7.50 43.77
N SER A 5 -43.98 -6.97 43.10
CA SER A 5 -43.30 -7.57 41.93
C SER A 5 -41.95 -6.85 41.74
N VAL A 6 -40.89 -7.33 42.41
CA VAL A 6 -39.80 -8.11 41.80
C VAL A 6 -38.87 -7.28 40.90
N VAL A 7 -37.71 -6.98 41.47
CA VAL A 7 -36.44 -6.68 40.84
C VAL A 7 -36.05 -7.80 39.87
N SER A 8 -35.62 -7.48 38.64
CA SER A 8 -34.44 -8.08 37.97
C SER A 8 -34.45 -7.88 36.46
N SER A 9 -33.63 -6.96 35.97
CA SER A 9 -32.71 -7.09 34.83
C SER A 9 -32.02 -5.73 34.73
N GLY A 10 -30.76 -5.56 35.12
CA GLY A 10 -29.67 -6.33 34.55
C GLY A 10 -29.35 -5.87 33.13
N GLU A 11 -29.74 -4.65 32.72
CA GLU A 11 -29.35 -4.04 31.43
C GLU A 11 -27.89 -3.53 31.46
N ASN A 12 -26.99 -4.34 32.00
CA ASN A 12 -25.56 -4.07 31.99
C ASN A 12 -24.81 -5.39 31.80
N GLU A 13 -25.09 -6.11 30.72
CA GLU A 13 -24.15 -7.09 30.18
C GLU A 13 -24.31 -7.22 28.64
N LEU A 14 -23.30 -6.72 27.93
CA LEU A 14 -22.67 -7.45 26.82
C LEU A 14 -23.38 -7.50 25.46
N LEU A 15 -23.73 -6.35 24.86
CA LEU A 15 -23.79 -6.22 23.40
C LEU A 15 -22.53 -5.51 22.88
N TRP A 16 -21.44 -6.27 22.99
CA TRP A 16 -20.17 -6.21 22.27
C TRP A 16 -20.00 -5.08 21.24
N LYS A 17 -19.06 -4.17 21.57
CA LYS A 17 -18.38 -3.25 20.65
C LYS A 17 -18.05 -3.96 19.32
N SER A 18 -18.77 -3.60 18.27
CA SER A 18 -18.71 -4.24 16.95
C SER A 18 -17.58 -3.69 16.04
N GLU A 19 -16.61 -2.98 16.62
CA GLU A 19 -15.41 -2.49 15.91
C GLU A 19 -14.58 -3.59 15.22
N PRO A 20 -14.31 -4.77 15.82
CA PRO A 20 -13.39 -5.73 15.21
C PRO A 20 -13.95 -6.41 13.95
N GLN A 21 -15.28 -6.47 13.78
CA GLN A 21 -15.87 -7.05 12.57
C GLN A 21 -15.72 -6.12 11.36
N THR A 22 -15.91 -4.82 11.56
CA THR A 22 -15.77 -3.82 10.50
C THR A 22 -14.32 -3.68 10.05
N GLU A 23 -13.38 -3.64 11.00
CA GLU A 23 -11.94 -3.61 10.70
C GLU A 23 -11.48 -4.87 9.97
N SER A 24 -11.99 -6.04 10.36
CA SER A 24 -11.72 -7.31 9.68
C SER A 24 -12.23 -7.32 8.24
N ILE A 25 -13.46 -6.84 8.00
CA ILE A 25 -14.03 -6.71 6.65
C ILE A 25 -13.20 -5.75 5.79
N ILE A 26 -12.77 -4.61 6.34
CA ILE A 26 -11.92 -3.64 5.64
C ILE A 26 -10.58 -4.27 5.28
N SER A 27 -9.92 -4.97 6.20
CA SER A 27 -8.63 -5.63 5.96
C SER A 27 -8.73 -6.72 4.88
N VAL A 28 -9.78 -7.55 4.92
CA VAL A 28 -10.05 -8.56 3.89
C VAL A 28 -10.30 -7.91 2.53
N THR A 29 -11.09 -6.82 2.50
CA THR A 29 -11.39 -6.10 1.27
C THR A 29 -10.13 -5.43 0.69
N LEU A 30 -9.29 -4.84 1.55
CA LEU A 30 -8.00 -4.28 1.17
C LEU A 30 -7.07 -5.35 0.60
N SER A 31 -6.93 -6.49 1.29
CA SER A 31 -6.10 -7.60 0.82
C SER A 31 -6.53 -8.08 -0.57
N ARG A 32 -7.84 -8.20 -0.80
CA ARG A 32 -8.40 -8.55 -2.13
C ARG A 32 -8.13 -7.48 -3.18
N ALA A 33 -8.34 -6.21 -2.84
CA ALA A 33 -8.09 -5.09 -3.74
C ALA A 33 -6.60 -5.01 -4.13
N VAL A 34 -5.70 -4.99 -3.15
CA VAL A 34 -4.24 -4.97 -3.35
C VAL A 34 -3.79 -6.17 -4.19
N THR A 35 -4.30 -7.37 -3.90
CA THR A 35 -3.99 -8.56 -4.71
C THR A 35 -4.48 -8.41 -6.16
N SER A 36 -5.69 -7.90 -6.37
CA SER A 36 -6.25 -7.66 -7.71
C SER A 36 -5.39 -6.67 -8.51
N LEU A 37 -4.96 -5.58 -7.87
CA LEU A 37 -4.10 -4.56 -8.47
C LEU A 37 -2.72 -5.10 -8.82
N LEU A 38 -2.08 -5.81 -7.89
CA LEU A 38 -0.73 -6.35 -8.06
C LEU A 38 -0.66 -7.55 -9.02
N THR A 39 -1.79 -8.17 -9.35
CA THR A 39 -1.88 -9.27 -10.33
C THR A 39 -2.49 -8.84 -11.66
N ALA A 40 -2.92 -7.59 -11.80
CA ALA A 40 -3.41 -7.06 -13.06
C ALA A 40 -2.28 -7.01 -14.10
N ARG A 41 -2.63 -7.07 -15.40
CA ARG A 41 -1.65 -6.77 -16.45
C ARG A 41 -1.29 -5.27 -16.40
N PRO A 42 -0.02 -4.88 -16.59
CA PRO A 42 0.40 -3.47 -16.51
C PRO A 42 -0.48 -2.52 -17.34
N ASN A 43 -0.74 -2.86 -18.60
CA ASN A 43 -1.55 -2.03 -19.49
C ASN A 43 -3.00 -1.86 -18.99
N LYS A 44 -3.61 -2.94 -18.46
CA LYS A 44 -4.97 -2.85 -17.89
C LYS A 44 -5.04 -1.99 -16.64
N LEU A 45 -3.99 -2.03 -15.82
CA LEU A 45 -3.87 -1.18 -14.64
C LEU A 45 -3.74 0.29 -15.05
N HIS A 46 -2.86 0.60 -16.00
CA HIS A 46 -2.71 1.94 -16.59
C HIS A 46 -4.02 2.47 -17.19
N ASP A 47 -4.73 1.66 -17.98
CA ASP A 47 -6.01 2.06 -18.57
C ASP A 47 -7.07 2.32 -17.50
N SER A 48 -7.04 1.57 -16.39
CA SER A 48 -8.00 1.72 -15.30
C SER A 48 -7.72 2.98 -14.47
N ILE A 49 -6.44 3.31 -14.26
CA ILE A 49 -6.01 4.55 -13.61
C ILE A 49 -6.38 5.75 -14.48
N SER A 50 -6.08 5.71 -15.78
CA SER A 50 -6.41 6.81 -16.71
C SER A 50 -7.91 7.09 -16.77
N ARG A 51 -8.73 6.03 -16.70
CA ARG A 51 -10.18 6.13 -16.61
C ARG A 51 -10.69 6.62 -15.25
N LEU A 52 -9.96 6.40 -14.16
CA LEU A 52 -10.34 6.98 -12.87
C LEU A 52 -10.23 8.51 -12.87
N SER A 53 -9.25 9.03 -13.61
CA SER A 53 -9.07 10.48 -13.82
C SER A 53 -10.07 11.07 -14.83
N SER A 54 -10.59 10.26 -15.76
CA SER A 54 -11.56 10.67 -16.78
C SER A 54 -12.97 10.24 -16.39
N SER A 55 -13.83 11.17 -15.98
CA SER A 55 -15.20 10.96 -15.47
C SER A 55 -16.21 10.26 -16.42
N HIS A 56 -15.76 9.60 -17.50
CA HIS A 56 -16.61 9.06 -18.55
C HIS A 56 -16.40 7.55 -18.76
N SER A 57 -17.52 6.83 -18.59
CA SER A 57 -17.87 5.46 -18.99
C SER A 57 -17.71 4.33 -17.94
N PRO A 58 -18.74 3.47 -17.77
CA PRO A 58 -18.64 2.22 -17.02
C PRO A 58 -17.80 1.20 -17.82
N SER A 59 -16.84 0.56 -17.16
CA SER A 59 -15.94 -0.44 -17.76
C SER A 59 -16.45 -1.87 -17.54
N PRO A 60 -16.22 -2.82 -18.48
CA PRO A 60 -16.35 -4.26 -18.25
C PRO A 60 -15.34 -4.83 -17.23
N THR A 61 -14.40 -4.02 -16.73
CA THR A 61 -13.46 -4.34 -15.65
C THR A 61 -13.84 -3.68 -14.32
N ALA A 62 -15.15 -3.59 -14.03
CA ALA A 62 -15.68 -2.96 -12.81
C ALA A 62 -14.87 -3.33 -11.56
N SER A 63 -14.50 -4.61 -11.40
CA SER A 63 -13.73 -5.08 -10.24
C SER A 63 -12.34 -4.44 -10.07
N LEU A 64 -11.60 -4.13 -11.14
CA LEU A 64 -10.26 -3.51 -11.04
C LEU A 64 -10.37 -2.01 -10.75
N HIS A 65 -11.35 -1.35 -11.35
CA HIS A 65 -11.65 0.05 -11.09
C HIS A 65 -12.15 0.26 -9.66
N ASP A 66 -13.05 -0.62 -9.19
CA ASP A 66 -13.52 -0.63 -7.80
C ASP A 66 -12.37 -0.90 -6.82
N SER A 67 -11.45 -1.81 -7.17
CA SER A 67 -10.25 -2.07 -6.37
C SER A 67 -9.34 -0.84 -6.28
N LEU A 68 -9.13 -0.11 -7.39
CA LEU A 68 -8.37 1.16 -7.39
C LEU A 68 -9.05 2.21 -6.52
N ARG A 69 -10.36 2.40 -6.69
CA ARG A 69 -11.13 3.38 -5.91
C ARG A 69 -11.11 3.06 -4.42
N PHE A 70 -11.37 1.80 -4.06
CA PHE A 70 -11.28 1.34 -2.67
C PHE A 70 -9.89 1.56 -2.10
N PHE A 71 -8.84 1.21 -2.86
CA PHE A 71 -7.46 1.40 -2.45
C PHE A 71 -7.14 2.87 -2.19
N HIS A 72 -7.51 3.79 -3.09
CA HIS A 72 -7.31 5.22 -2.89
C HIS A 72 -8.02 5.74 -1.64
N THR A 73 -9.31 5.39 -1.48
CA THR A 73 -10.10 5.78 -0.32
C THR A 73 -9.47 5.26 0.97
N TYR A 74 -9.00 4.00 0.98
CA TYR A 74 -8.33 3.42 2.13
C TYR A 74 -7.03 4.17 2.48
N VAL A 75 -6.17 4.47 1.50
CA VAL A 75 -4.93 5.23 1.75
C VAL A 75 -5.25 6.62 2.30
N THR A 76 -6.23 7.29 1.71
CA THR A 76 -6.68 8.62 2.17
C THR A 76 -7.20 8.57 3.60
N ASP A 77 -8.04 7.57 3.91
CA ASP A 77 -8.54 7.32 5.27
C ASP A 77 -7.40 7.02 6.25
N ALA A 78 -6.43 6.21 5.84
CA ALA A 78 -5.28 5.87 6.66
C ALA A 78 -4.42 7.09 6.97
N VAL A 79 -4.20 8.00 6.01
CA VAL A 79 -3.54 9.29 6.24
C VAL A 79 -4.32 10.12 7.25
N ASN A 80 -5.63 10.30 7.03
CA ASN A 80 -6.48 11.14 7.88
C ASN A 80 -6.58 10.65 9.32
N HIS A 81 -6.45 9.35 9.54
CA HIS A 81 -6.55 8.72 10.87
C HIS A 81 -5.19 8.22 11.40
N ASN A 82 -4.08 8.60 10.75
CA ASN A 82 -2.72 8.19 11.11
C ASN A 82 -2.57 6.67 11.33
N ARG A 83 -3.21 5.86 10.47
CA ARG A 83 -3.16 4.39 10.51
C ARG A 83 -1.89 3.89 9.82
N SER A 84 -1.43 2.71 10.25
CA SER A 84 -0.28 2.06 9.62
C SER A 84 -0.56 1.68 8.16
N PHE A 85 0.44 1.89 7.30
CA PHE A 85 0.42 1.43 5.91
C PHE A 85 0.95 0.00 5.73
N ASP A 86 1.29 -0.72 6.80
CA ASP A 86 1.93 -2.03 6.72
C ASP A 86 1.08 -3.04 5.90
N GLN A 87 -0.25 -3.02 6.05
CA GLN A 87 -1.17 -3.89 5.29
C GLN A 87 -1.15 -3.62 3.77
N LEU A 88 -0.68 -2.44 3.37
CA LEU A 88 -0.64 -1.97 1.98
C LEU A 88 0.76 -2.07 1.39
N LEU A 89 1.77 -1.59 2.12
CA LEU A 89 3.13 -1.49 1.63
C LEU A 89 3.86 -2.84 1.68
N LEU A 90 3.58 -3.72 2.65
CA LEU A 90 4.21 -5.04 2.70
C LEU A 90 3.88 -5.88 1.45
N PRO A 91 2.61 -5.99 0.98
CA PRO A 91 2.32 -6.63 -0.29
C PRO A 91 2.98 -5.97 -1.50
N ILE A 92 3.09 -4.64 -1.53
CA ILE A 92 3.75 -3.90 -2.62
C ILE A 92 5.24 -4.25 -2.66
N ILE A 93 5.93 -4.23 -1.52
CA ILE A 93 7.34 -4.62 -1.41
C ILE A 93 7.51 -6.09 -1.81
N HIS A 94 6.68 -6.99 -1.27
CA HIS A 94 6.73 -8.41 -1.59
C HIS A 94 6.51 -8.64 -3.10
N SER A 95 5.60 -7.92 -3.74
CA SER A 95 5.36 -8.10 -5.17
C SER A 95 6.59 -7.82 -6.04
N SER A 96 7.53 -7.00 -5.55
CA SER A 96 8.80 -6.70 -6.24
C SER A 96 9.76 -7.89 -6.27
N LEU A 97 9.54 -8.90 -5.42
CA LEU A 97 10.28 -10.15 -5.42
C LEU A 97 9.83 -11.10 -6.53
N LYS A 98 8.67 -10.84 -7.17
CA LYS A 98 8.19 -11.65 -8.29
C LYS A 98 9.08 -11.40 -9.52
N CYS A 99 9.54 -12.49 -10.13
CA CYS A 99 10.49 -12.45 -11.24
C CYS A 99 10.03 -11.56 -12.41
N LYS A 100 10.96 -10.81 -13.02
CA LYS A 100 10.73 -9.86 -14.12
C LYS A 100 10.03 -10.50 -15.34
N ASP A 101 10.22 -11.80 -15.56
CA ASP A 101 9.63 -12.56 -16.66
C ASP A 101 8.14 -12.89 -16.47
N SER A 102 7.57 -12.51 -15.32
CA SER A 102 6.14 -12.68 -15.08
C SER A 102 5.34 -11.65 -15.90
N LYS A 103 4.17 -12.06 -16.38
CA LYS A 103 3.17 -11.18 -17.03
C LYS A 103 2.66 -10.04 -16.13
N HIS A 104 3.15 -9.99 -14.88
CA HIS A 104 2.76 -9.12 -13.79
C HIS A 104 3.99 -8.49 -13.11
N SER A 105 4.92 -7.96 -13.91
CA SER A 105 6.02 -7.14 -13.42
C SER A 105 5.69 -5.64 -13.51
N GLY A 106 6.10 -4.86 -12.51
CA GLY A 106 6.00 -3.40 -12.51
C GLY A 106 4.75 -2.77 -11.86
N GLN A 107 3.78 -3.56 -11.39
CA GLN A 107 2.53 -3.08 -10.79
C GLN A 107 2.79 -2.25 -9.54
N ALA A 108 3.75 -2.66 -8.71
CA ALA A 108 4.19 -1.91 -7.55
C ALA A 108 4.57 -0.47 -7.92
N ILE A 109 5.40 -0.31 -8.95
CA ILE A 109 5.84 1.00 -9.43
C ILE A 109 4.67 1.79 -10.03
N ILE A 110 3.79 1.14 -10.80
CA ILE A 110 2.60 1.80 -11.36
C ILE A 110 1.71 2.37 -10.25
N LEU A 111 1.46 1.58 -9.19
CA LEU A 111 0.64 2.00 -8.05
C LEU A 111 1.28 3.12 -7.24
N LEU A 112 2.57 3.00 -6.91
CA LEU A 112 3.30 4.05 -6.18
C LEU A 112 3.34 5.35 -6.98
N ASN A 113 3.62 5.25 -8.28
CA ASN A 113 3.65 6.40 -9.17
C ASN A 113 2.29 7.08 -9.32
N TRP A 114 1.21 6.32 -9.25
CA TRP A 114 -0.13 6.88 -9.19
C TRP A 114 -0.43 7.54 -7.84
N LEU A 115 -0.13 6.87 -6.72
CA LEU A 115 -0.33 7.45 -5.38
C LEU A 115 0.45 8.76 -5.19
N PHE A 116 1.66 8.85 -5.73
CA PHE A 116 2.52 10.03 -5.61
C PHE A 116 2.07 11.22 -6.48
N GLN A 117 1.02 11.07 -7.27
CA GLN A 117 0.37 12.22 -7.91
C GLN A 117 -0.48 13.02 -6.94
N ASP A 118 -1.00 12.38 -5.89
CA ASP A 118 -1.68 13.07 -4.82
C ASP A 118 -0.65 13.58 -3.82
N GLU A 119 -0.52 14.91 -3.76
CA GLU A 119 0.43 15.60 -2.87
C GLU A 119 0.19 15.28 -1.40
N LEU A 120 -1.06 15.06 -0.99
CA LEU A 120 -1.42 14.73 0.38
C LEU A 120 -1.02 13.30 0.75
N LEU A 121 -0.94 12.40 -0.24
CA LEU A 121 -0.56 11.00 -0.01
C LEU A 121 0.95 10.78 -0.16
N PHE A 122 1.64 11.63 -0.94
CA PHE A 122 3.05 11.44 -1.25
C PHE A 122 3.94 11.30 0.00
N ILE A 123 3.97 12.33 0.87
CA ILE A 123 4.86 12.34 2.03
C ILE A 123 4.54 11.18 2.99
N PRO A 124 3.29 10.99 3.46
CA PRO A 124 2.98 9.91 4.39
C PRO A 124 3.33 8.52 3.87
N VAL A 125 3.07 8.25 2.58
CA VAL A 125 3.35 6.94 1.98
C VAL A 125 4.86 6.73 1.80
N ALA A 126 5.61 7.77 1.39
CA ALA A 126 7.06 7.69 1.23
C ALA A 126 7.77 7.48 2.58
N GLU A 127 7.38 8.21 3.62
CA GLU A 127 7.90 8.06 4.98
C GLU A 127 7.57 6.68 5.55
N ALA A 128 6.34 6.20 5.34
CA ALA A 128 5.95 4.87 5.76
C ALA A 128 6.78 3.78 5.07
N LEU A 129 7.07 3.93 3.77
CA LEU A 129 7.92 3.02 3.00
C LEU A 129 9.36 2.98 3.55
N ALA A 130 9.91 4.12 3.97
CA ALA A 130 11.20 4.18 4.66
C ALA A 130 11.13 3.50 6.04
N SER A 131 10.08 3.79 6.81
CA SER A 131 9.91 3.28 8.18
C SER A 131 9.79 1.75 8.27
N ILE A 132 9.27 1.09 7.24
CA ILE A 132 9.11 -0.37 7.23
C ILE A 132 10.45 -1.08 7.37
N ILE A 133 11.51 -0.55 6.75
CA ILE A 133 12.85 -1.15 6.81
C ILE A 133 13.55 -0.83 8.12
N THR A 134 13.35 0.36 8.67
CA THR A 134 13.96 0.73 9.95
C THR A 134 13.36 -0.06 11.10
N ARG A 135 12.07 -0.43 11.00
CA ARG A 135 11.34 -1.19 12.02
C ARG A 135 11.48 -2.71 11.88
N ASN A 136 11.83 -3.22 10.71
CA ASN A 136 11.75 -4.66 10.42
C ASN A 136 13.04 -5.17 9.76
N HIS A 137 13.76 -6.05 10.46
CA HIS A 137 15.03 -6.62 10.01
C HIS A 137 14.88 -7.97 9.31
N ASP A 138 13.69 -8.27 8.75
CA ASP A 138 13.49 -9.43 7.89
C ASP A 138 14.30 -9.26 6.59
N ARG A 139 15.16 -10.24 6.30
CA ARG A 139 16.07 -10.22 5.15
C ARG A 139 15.32 -10.29 3.81
N TYR A 140 14.24 -11.06 3.75
CA TYR A 140 13.43 -11.22 2.55
C TYR A 140 12.68 -9.93 2.25
N LEU A 141 12.15 -9.28 3.28
CA LEU A 141 11.53 -7.95 3.17
C LEU A 141 12.55 -6.91 2.70
N SER A 142 13.75 -6.90 3.31
CA SER A 142 14.84 -5.99 2.95
C SER A 142 15.27 -6.15 1.49
N PHE A 143 15.39 -7.40 1.02
CA PHE A 143 15.71 -7.68 -0.37
C PHE A 143 14.60 -7.20 -1.32
N GLY A 144 13.33 -7.42 -0.98
CA GLY A 144 12.20 -6.94 -1.77
C GLY A 144 12.18 -5.42 -1.87
N TRP A 145 12.53 -4.74 -0.77
CA TRP A 145 12.62 -3.29 -0.75
C TRP A 145 13.77 -2.77 -1.62
N CYS A 146 14.94 -3.41 -1.59
CA CYS A 146 16.04 -3.06 -2.49
C CYS A 146 15.66 -3.21 -3.97
N LEU A 147 14.90 -4.26 -4.33
CA LEU A 147 14.39 -4.43 -5.70
C LEU A 147 13.37 -3.35 -6.07
N LEU A 148 12.51 -2.97 -5.12
CA LEU A 148 11.56 -1.88 -5.31
C LEU A 148 12.28 -0.54 -5.51
N LEU A 149 13.24 -0.19 -4.65
CA LEU A 149 14.03 1.03 -4.76
C LEU A 149 14.77 1.08 -6.11
N ARG A 150 15.42 -0.01 -6.50
CA ARG A 150 16.04 -0.11 -7.82
C ARG A 150 15.03 0.15 -8.93
N SER A 151 13.83 -0.39 -8.81
CA SER A 151 12.78 -0.18 -9.82
C SER A 151 12.27 1.27 -9.84
N ILE A 152 12.25 1.98 -8.71
CA ILE A 152 11.93 3.42 -8.63
C ILE A 152 12.99 4.25 -9.38
N VAL A 153 14.27 3.96 -9.12
CA VAL A 153 15.41 4.63 -9.78
C VAL A 153 15.45 4.31 -11.28
N ASP A 154 15.28 3.04 -11.65
CA ASP A 154 15.25 2.60 -13.05
C ASP A 154 14.03 3.18 -13.79
N TYR A 155 12.88 3.39 -13.13
CA TYR A 155 11.66 3.91 -13.75
C TYR A 155 11.83 5.33 -14.28
N GLU A 156 12.50 6.20 -13.52
CA GLU A 156 12.86 7.56 -13.96
C GLU A 156 13.64 7.52 -15.29
N SER A 157 14.56 6.55 -15.44
CA SER A 157 15.41 6.43 -16.63
C SER A 157 14.72 5.89 -17.89
N SER A 158 13.47 5.41 -17.78
CA SER A 158 12.76 4.74 -18.88
C SER A 158 11.87 5.68 -19.71
N VAL A 159 11.71 5.43 -21.02
CA VAL A 159 10.96 6.29 -21.97
C VAL A 159 9.42 6.23 -21.78
N HIS A 160 8.91 5.36 -20.89
CA HIS A 160 7.46 5.13 -20.69
C HIS A 160 6.80 6.13 -19.72
N GLN A 161 7.39 7.32 -19.57
CA GLN A 161 7.07 8.38 -18.60
C GLN A 161 5.71 9.09 -18.81
N SER A 162 4.98 8.80 -19.89
CA SER A 162 3.92 9.71 -20.36
C SER A 162 2.56 9.55 -19.69
N LEU A 163 2.33 8.51 -18.87
CA LEU A 163 0.99 8.27 -18.35
C LEU A 163 0.78 8.72 -16.90
N LEU A 164 1.83 8.76 -16.09
CA LEU A 164 1.76 9.03 -14.65
C LEU A 164 3.11 9.62 -14.21
N SER A 165 3.15 10.85 -13.68
CA SER A 165 4.40 11.56 -13.38
C SER A 165 4.75 11.68 -11.90
N GLY A 166 3.98 11.06 -11.00
CA GLY A 166 4.11 11.24 -9.55
C GLY A 166 5.53 11.00 -9.00
N ILE A 167 6.18 9.89 -9.37
CA ILE A 167 7.58 9.63 -9.00
C ILE A 167 8.51 10.69 -9.58
N ARG A 168 8.37 11.01 -10.88
CA ARG A 168 9.26 11.95 -11.58
C ARG A 168 9.19 13.34 -10.95
N ASP A 169 7.98 13.84 -10.73
CA ASP A 169 7.75 15.21 -10.26
C ASP A 169 8.16 15.38 -8.78
N ARG A 170 8.33 14.27 -8.04
CA ARG A 170 8.73 14.23 -6.63
C ARG A 170 10.04 13.50 -6.39
N TYR A 171 10.81 13.21 -7.44
CA TYR A 171 11.92 12.27 -7.38
C TYR A 171 13.01 12.68 -6.38
N SER A 172 13.37 13.97 -6.37
CA SER A 172 14.36 14.48 -5.42
C SER A 172 13.92 14.30 -3.97
N ASP A 173 12.66 14.59 -3.65
CA ASP A 173 12.15 14.48 -2.28
C ASP A 173 11.96 13.02 -1.87
N LEU A 174 11.53 12.17 -2.81
CA LEU A 174 11.46 10.73 -2.61
C LEU A 174 12.84 10.15 -2.29
N LEU A 175 13.88 10.52 -3.06
CA LEU A 175 15.25 10.09 -2.78
C LEU A 175 15.76 10.59 -1.43
N LYS A 176 15.46 11.84 -1.05
CA LYS A 176 15.81 12.35 0.29
C LYS A 176 15.19 11.49 1.38
N ILE A 177 13.90 11.22 1.31
CA ILE A 177 13.19 10.39 2.30
C ILE A 177 13.78 8.98 2.35
N LEU A 178 13.91 8.31 1.20
CA LEU A 178 14.43 6.94 1.14
C LEU A 178 15.92 6.86 1.51
N SER A 179 16.68 7.95 1.35
CA SER A 179 18.10 7.97 1.76
C SER A 179 18.28 7.85 3.27
N THR A 180 17.27 8.24 4.06
CA THR A 180 17.33 8.19 5.53
C THR A 180 17.45 6.77 6.07
N CYS A 181 16.93 5.76 5.35
CA CYS A 181 17.01 4.36 5.76
C CYS A 181 18.12 3.56 5.04
N LEU A 182 18.98 4.21 4.25
CA LEU A 182 20.11 3.54 3.59
C LEU A 182 21.15 3.00 4.58
N HIS A 183 21.33 3.68 5.71
CA HIS A 183 22.23 3.20 6.77
C HIS A 183 21.76 1.84 7.31
N ASP A 184 20.47 1.68 7.57
CA ASP A 184 19.90 0.44 8.09
C ASP A 184 20.06 -0.72 7.09
N LEU A 185 19.93 -0.42 5.78
CA LEU A 185 20.20 -1.40 4.73
C LEU A 185 21.68 -1.78 4.66
N ALA A 186 22.59 -0.82 4.81
CA ALA A 186 24.03 -1.09 4.84
C ALA A 186 24.40 -1.96 6.05
N GLU A 187 23.80 -1.72 7.21
CA GLU A 187 24.01 -2.51 8.43
C GLU A 187 23.52 -3.96 8.27
N ILE A 188 22.37 -4.16 7.64
CA ILE A 188 21.85 -5.50 7.32
C ILE A 188 22.84 -6.26 6.45
N VAL A 189 23.39 -5.62 5.42
CA VAL A 189 24.39 -6.23 4.52
C VAL A 189 25.73 -6.48 5.23
N SER A 190 26.16 -5.60 6.14
CA SER A 190 27.43 -5.77 6.86
C SER A 190 27.38 -6.87 7.91
N LYS A 191 26.27 -7.01 8.66
CA LYS A 191 26.09 -8.11 9.63
C LYS A 191 26.18 -9.48 8.96
N GLU A 192 25.75 -9.61 7.71
CA GLU A 192 25.87 -10.87 6.97
C GLU A 192 27.30 -11.29 6.66
N ARG A 193 28.24 -10.34 6.51
CA ARG A 193 29.64 -10.67 6.24
C ARG A 193 30.39 -11.25 7.43
N TYR A 194 29.91 -11.00 8.65
CA TYR A 194 30.53 -11.47 9.89
C TYR A 194 29.87 -12.72 10.49
N SER A 195 28.73 -13.16 9.94
CA SER A 195 28.05 -14.42 10.32
C SER A 195 28.30 -15.59 9.36
N ARG A 196 29.24 -15.45 8.41
CA ARG A 196 29.71 -16.53 7.54
C ARG A 196 31.09 -17.00 7.92
#